data_AF-A0A7S3L9Q2-F1
#
_entry.id   AF-A0A7S3L9Q2-F1
#
_cell.length_a   1.000
_cell.length_b   1.000
_cell.length_c   1.000
_cell.angle_alpha   90.00
_cell.angle_beta   90.00
_cell.angle_gamma   90.00
#
_symmetry.space_group_name_H-M   'P 1'
#
loop_
_entity.id
_entity.type
_entity.pdbx_description
1 polymer ?
#
loop_
_entity_poly.entity_id
_entity_poly.type
_entity_poly.pdbx_seq_one_letter_code
_entity_poly.pdbx_strand_id
1 'polypeptide(L)'
;TRVVAVDYSEKDDDTGTPHGQTMAEQNEEQQRQQLRVASQAAALQQQILQEVLSMSEDVRKVKLADAERVSKNFLERVTKVPPGPERVEVLRSIDEPTQRLMAMHKLWEAHVAASNKGEAA
;
A
#
# COMPACT_ATOMS: atom_id res chain seq x y z
N THR A 1 -34.30 -28.37 36.69
CA THR A 1 -34.22 -26.92 37.01
C THR A 1 -34.37 -26.15 35.71
N ARG A 2 -35.46 -25.41 35.55
CA ARG A 2 -35.84 -24.74 34.29
C ARG A 2 -35.26 -23.32 34.35
N VAL A 3 -34.31 -22.99 33.49
CA VAL A 3 -33.68 -21.66 33.45
C VAL A 3 -34.50 -20.80 32.50
N VAL A 4 -35.05 -19.72 33.05
CA VAL A 4 -35.93 -18.77 32.38
C VAL A 4 -35.09 -17.85 31.49
N ALA A 5 -35.51 -17.66 30.23
CA ALA A 5 -34.91 -16.69 29.33
C ALA A 5 -35.28 -15.28 29.82
N VAL A 6 -34.26 -14.47 30.08
CA VAL A 6 -34.42 -13.04 30.36
C VAL A 6 -34.22 -12.31 29.05
N ASP A 7 -35.33 -11.90 28.44
CA ASP A 7 -35.34 -10.97 27.32
C ASP A 7 -35.18 -9.56 27.90
N TYR A 8 -34.02 -8.95 27.68
CA TYR A 8 -33.80 -7.55 28.03
C TYR A 8 -34.38 -6.68 26.91
N SER A 9 -35.65 -6.32 27.08
CA SER A 9 -36.23 -5.16 26.41
C SER A 9 -35.75 -3.90 27.14
N GLU A 10 -34.59 -3.36 26.73
CA GLU A 10 -34.24 -2.00 27.12
C GLU A 10 -35.02 -1.00 26.27
N LYS A 11 -35.68 -0.11 27.00
CA LYS A 11 -36.58 0.93 26.54
C LYS A 11 -35.75 2.05 25.90
N ASP A 12 -36.31 2.65 24.85
CA ASP A 12 -35.89 3.95 24.32
C ASP A 12 -35.94 5.00 25.44
N ASP A 13 -34.78 5.32 26.02
CA ASP A 13 -34.57 6.52 26.81
C ASP A 13 -33.70 7.49 26.01
N ASP A 14 -34.34 8.60 25.64
CA ASP A 14 -33.82 9.79 25.01
C ASP A 14 -32.59 10.33 25.75
N THR A 15 -31.40 9.93 25.31
CA THR A 15 -30.15 10.64 25.56
C THR A 15 -29.37 10.70 24.27
N GLY A 16 -29.53 11.83 23.55
CA GLY A 16 -28.65 12.24 22.46
C GLY A 16 -27.20 12.33 22.95
N THR A 17 -26.52 11.19 22.97
CA THR A 17 -25.13 11.06 23.33
C THR A 17 -24.29 11.54 22.12
N PRO A 18 -23.39 12.52 22.29
CA PRO A 18 -22.53 13.04 21.21
C PRO A 18 -21.40 12.07 20.83
N HIS A 19 -21.63 10.77 20.99
CA HIS A 19 -20.66 9.70 20.72
C HIS A 19 -20.80 9.13 19.30
N GLY A 20 -21.99 9.24 18.69
CA GLY A 20 -22.21 8.81 17.30
C GLY A 20 -21.60 9.78 16.27
N GLN A 21 -21.63 11.08 16.54
CA GLN A 21 -21.08 12.11 15.65
C GLN A 21 -19.55 12.12 15.64
N THR A 22 -18.91 11.99 16.81
CA THR A 22 -17.45 11.95 16.94
C THR A 22 -16.81 10.73 16.27
N MET A 23 -17.44 9.54 16.35
CA MET A 23 -16.96 8.35 15.64
C MET A 23 -17.13 8.45 14.12
N ALA A 24 -18.23 9.05 13.64
CA ALA A 24 -18.46 9.28 12.22
C ALA A 24 -17.47 10.31 11.63
N GLU A 25 -17.23 11.41 12.33
CA GLU A 25 -16.26 12.44 11.95
C GLU A 25 -14.82 11.90 11.93
N GLN A 26 -14.43 11.07 12.92
CA GLN A 26 -13.14 10.41 12.94
C GLN A 26 -12.96 9.45 11.75
N ASN A 27 -14.01 8.73 11.36
CA ASN A 27 -13.98 7.83 10.21
C ASN A 27 -13.84 8.61 8.88
N GLU A 28 -14.59 9.71 8.73
CA GLU A 28 -14.45 10.60 7.57
C GLU A 28 -13.05 11.19 7.46
N GLU A 29 -12.46 11.64 8.57
CA GLU A 29 -11.11 12.21 8.58
C GLU A 29 -10.05 11.17 8.21
N GLN A 30 -10.15 9.95 8.73
CA GLN A 30 -9.29 8.83 8.33
C GLN A 30 -9.43 8.50 6.85
N GLN A 31 -10.66 8.47 6.32
CA GLN A 31 -10.91 8.21 4.91
C GLN A 31 -10.32 9.31 4.03
N ARG A 32 -10.50 10.59 4.39
CA ARG A 32 -9.91 11.72 3.67
C ARG A 32 -8.39 11.66 3.68
N GLN A 33 -7.79 11.28 4.82
CA GLN A 33 -6.34 11.11 4.92
C GLN A 33 -5.85 9.97 4.03
N GLN A 34 -6.52 8.83 4.03
CA GLN A 34 -6.20 7.71 3.13
C GLN A 34 -6.30 8.11 1.66
N LEU A 35 -7.34 8.85 1.26
CA LEU A 35 -7.49 9.36 -0.10
C LEU A 35 -6.36 10.31 -0.49
N ARG A 36 -5.93 11.20 0.42
CA ARG A 36 -4.78 12.08 0.19
C ARG A 36 -3.50 11.28 -0.04
N VAL A 37 -3.20 10.32 0.83
CA VAL A 37 -2.01 9.46 0.68
C VAL A 37 -2.07 8.66 -0.61
N ALA A 38 -3.23 8.10 -0.95
CA ALA A 38 -3.42 7.36 -2.19
C ALA A 38 -3.21 8.24 -3.43
N SER A 39 -3.71 9.48 -3.42
CA SER A 39 -3.52 10.43 -4.52
C SER A 39 -2.04 10.80 -4.72
N GLN A 40 -1.31 11.01 -3.62
CA GLN A 40 0.13 11.29 -3.65
C GLN A 40 0.91 10.08 -4.15
N ALA A 41 0.56 8.87 -3.68
CA ALA A 41 1.17 7.64 -4.14
C ALA A 41 0.94 7.42 -5.64
N ALA A 42 -0.27 7.67 -6.14
CA ALA A 42 -0.59 7.56 -7.56
C ALA A 42 0.23 8.55 -8.41
N ALA A 43 0.36 9.80 -7.97
CA ALA A 43 1.18 10.80 -8.65
C ALA A 43 2.66 10.37 -8.71
N LEU A 44 3.20 9.87 -7.60
CA LEU A 44 4.58 9.37 -7.53
C LEU A 44 4.79 8.17 -8.46
N GLN A 45 3.85 7.22 -8.48
CA GLN A 45 3.89 6.06 -9.36
C GLN A 45 3.89 6.47 -10.83
N GLN A 46 3.03 7.42 -11.21
CA GLN A 46 2.99 7.96 -12.56
C GLN A 46 4.31 8.64 -12.95
N GLN A 47 4.88 9.43 -12.06
CA GLN A 47 6.16 10.10 -12.29
C GLN A 47 7.29 9.08 -12.56
N ILE A 48 7.40 8.05 -11.71
CA ILE A 48 8.42 7.00 -11.87
C ILE A 48 8.23 6.26 -13.20
N LEU A 49 6.98 5.91 -13.54
CA LEU A 49 6.69 5.20 -14.79
C LEU A 49 7.01 6.07 -16.02
N GLN A 50 6.66 7.36 -15.99
CA GLN A 50 7.01 8.29 -17.05
C GLN A 50 8.52 8.43 -17.22
N GLU A 51 9.28 8.46 -16.12
CA GLU A 51 10.74 8.46 -16.15
C GLU A 51 11.25 7.26 -16.96
N VAL A 52 10.79 6.05 -16.63
CA VAL A 52 11.17 4.81 -17.34
C VAL A 52 10.80 4.85 -18.81
N LEU A 53 9.58 5.30 -19.14
CA LEU A 53 9.08 5.38 -20.52
C LEU A 53 9.83 6.42 -21.36
N SER A 54 10.33 7.48 -20.72
CA SER A 54 11.12 8.52 -21.39
C SER A 54 12.57 8.13 -21.67
N MET A 55 13.10 7.11 -20.99
CA MET A 55 14.45 6.59 -21.24
C MET A 55 14.53 5.90 -22.60
N SER A 56 15.69 6.00 -23.25
CA SER A 56 16.02 5.17 -24.41
C SER A 56 16.03 3.70 -24.03
N GLU A 57 15.81 2.82 -25.01
CA GLU A 57 15.69 1.38 -24.77
C GLU A 57 16.92 0.79 -24.06
N ASP A 58 18.13 1.17 -24.49
CA ASP A 58 19.38 0.69 -23.89
C ASP A 58 19.54 1.15 -22.44
N VAL A 59 19.27 2.43 -22.17
CA VAL A 59 19.34 2.99 -20.82
C VAL A 59 18.30 2.34 -19.93
N ARG A 60 17.08 2.15 -20.44
CA ARG A 60 15.97 1.50 -19.73
C ARG A 60 16.34 0.07 -19.36
N LYS A 61 16.88 -0.72 -20.29
CA LYS A 61 17.31 -2.11 -20.04
C LYS A 61 18.33 -2.18 -18.91
N VAL A 62 19.37 -1.34 -18.96
CA VAL A 62 20.41 -1.29 -17.91
C VAL A 62 19.80 -0.89 -16.56
N LYS A 63 18.96 0.15 -16.54
CA LYS A 63 18.35 0.66 -15.32
C LYS A 63 17.39 -0.34 -14.70
N LEU A 64 16.58 -1.03 -15.50
CA LEU A 64 15.65 -2.06 -15.04
C LEU A 64 16.37 -3.31 -14.55
N ALA A 65 17.50 -3.70 -15.16
CA ALA A 65 18.31 -4.81 -14.68
C ALA A 65 18.92 -4.50 -13.28
N ASP A 66 19.38 -3.27 -13.08
CA ASP A 66 19.85 -2.83 -11.76
C ASP A 66 18.71 -2.81 -10.73
N ALA A 67 17.56 -2.27 -11.11
CA ALA A 67 16.36 -2.22 -10.30
C ALA A 67 15.86 -3.62 -9.88
N GLU A 68 15.86 -4.58 -10.80
CA GLU A 68 15.55 -5.98 -10.53
C GLU A 68 16.51 -6.59 -9.51
N ARG A 69 17.82 -6.40 -9.71
CA ARG A 69 18.85 -6.90 -8.80
C ARG A 69 18.67 -6.35 -7.39
N VAL A 70 18.44 -5.04 -7.26
CA VAL A 70 18.18 -4.39 -5.97
C VAL A 70 16.92 -4.96 -5.32
N SER A 71 15.84 -5.12 -6.09
CA SER A 71 14.58 -5.68 -5.58
C SER A 71 14.74 -7.12 -5.08
N LYS A 72 15.48 -7.96 -5.80
CA LYS A 72 15.75 -9.36 -5.39
C LYS A 72 16.59 -9.41 -4.12
N ASN A 73 17.71 -8.67 -4.09
CA ASN A 73 18.58 -8.61 -2.93
C ASN A 73 17.83 -8.13 -1.68
N PHE A 74 16.96 -7.13 -1.84
CA PHE A 74 16.15 -6.65 -0.74
C PHE A 74 15.14 -7.70 -0.26
N LEU A 75 14.42 -8.34 -1.18
CA LEU A 75 13.45 -9.38 -0.84
C LEU A 75 14.11 -10.58 -0.14
N GLU A 76 15.29 -10.99 -0.58
CA GLU A 76 16.08 -12.03 0.09
C GLU A 76 16.50 -11.64 1.51
N ARG A 77 16.84 -10.36 1.74
CA ARG A 77 17.18 -9.87 3.08
C ARG A 77 15.95 -9.87 3.99
N VAL A 78 14.82 -9.38 3.50
CA VAL A 78 13.57 -9.28 4.29
C VAL A 78 13.01 -10.66 4.62
N THR A 79 13.08 -11.62 3.70
CA THR A 79 12.56 -12.98 3.93
C THR A 79 13.37 -13.77 4.96
N LYS A 80 14.67 -13.44 5.12
CA LYS A 80 15.53 -14.00 6.17
C LYS A 80 15.21 -13.48 7.57
N VAL A 81 14.52 -12.34 7.68
CA VAL A 81 14.12 -11.75 8.96
C VAL A 81 12.73 -12.27 9.32
N PRO A 82 12.53 -12.90 10.49
CA PRO A 82 11.20 -13.33 10.94
C PRO A 82 10.18 -12.18 10.97
N PRO A 83 8.87 -12.46 10.86
CA PRO A 83 7.85 -11.44 11.08
C PRO A 83 8.00 -10.89 12.51
N GLY A 84 8.09 -9.57 12.66
CA GLY A 84 8.31 -8.94 13.95
C GLY A 84 8.80 -7.49 13.82
N PRO A 85 9.06 -6.83 14.96
CA PRO A 85 9.61 -5.48 15.01
C PRO A 85 10.89 -5.31 14.19
N GLU A 86 11.76 -6.33 14.18
CA GLU A 86 13.03 -6.34 13.45
C GLU A 86 12.81 -6.24 11.94
N ARG A 87 11.78 -6.91 11.42
CA ARG A 87 11.40 -6.79 10.01
C ARG A 87 10.89 -5.37 9.70
N VAL A 88 10.15 -4.77 10.63
CA VAL A 88 9.67 -3.38 10.46
C VAL A 88 10.84 -2.41 10.42
N GLU A 89 11.87 -2.61 11.25
CA GLU A 89 13.09 -1.79 11.20
C GLU A 89 13.85 -1.94 9.88
N VAL A 90 13.95 -3.16 9.35
CA VAL A 90 14.54 -3.39 8.03
C VAL A 90 13.73 -2.70 6.92
N LEU A 91 12.40 -2.75 6.99
CA LEU A 91 11.54 -2.03 6.03
C LEU A 91 11.67 -0.50 6.15
N ARG A 92 11.94 0.03 7.35
CA ARG A 92 12.07 1.48 7.60
C ARG A 92 13.45 2.04 7.26
N SER A 93 14.49 1.21 7.26
CA SER A 93 15.88 1.62 7.04
C SER A 93 16.30 1.68 5.57
N ILE A 94 15.37 1.48 4.65
CA ILE A 94 15.65 1.53 3.21
C ILE A 94 15.89 2.98 2.79
N ASP A 95 17.01 3.23 2.13
CA ASP A 95 17.33 4.53 1.55
C ASP A 95 16.43 4.86 0.33
N GLU A 96 16.18 6.15 0.10
CA GLU A 96 15.34 6.63 -1.00
C GLU A 96 15.77 6.13 -2.39
N PRO A 97 17.07 6.13 -2.77
CA PRO A 97 17.52 5.56 -4.04
C PRO A 97 17.11 4.09 -4.22
N THR A 98 17.30 3.27 -3.19
CA THR A 98 16.88 1.86 -3.19
C THR A 98 15.37 1.73 -3.32
N GLN A 99 14.59 2.51 -2.58
CA GLN A 99 13.12 2.50 -2.68
C GLN A 99 12.66 2.85 -4.10
N ARG A 100 13.27 3.86 -4.72
CA ARG A 100 12.95 4.28 -6.09
C ARG A 100 13.25 3.19 -7.11
N LEU A 101 14.39 2.52 -7.01
CA LEU A 101 14.74 1.39 -7.88
C LEU A 101 13.76 0.23 -7.73
N MET A 102 13.40 -0.16 -6.51
CA MET A 102 12.41 -1.22 -6.30
C MET A 102 11.03 -0.84 -6.86
N ALA A 103 10.59 0.41 -6.64
CA ALA A 103 9.34 0.92 -7.18
C ALA A 103 9.36 0.91 -8.72
N MET A 104 10.46 1.33 -9.32
CA MET A 104 10.67 1.32 -10.76
C MET A 104 10.50 -0.08 -11.36
N HIS A 105 11.17 -1.07 -10.77
CA HIS A 105 11.05 -2.47 -11.20
C HIS A 105 9.61 -2.98 -11.08
N LYS A 106 8.97 -2.77 -9.93
CA LYS A 106 7.59 -3.24 -9.69
C LYS A 106 6.56 -2.59 -10.60
N LEU A 107 6.66 -1.29 -10.84
CA LEU A 107 5.77 -0.57 -11.73
C LEU A 107 5.94 -1.01 -13.19
N TRP A 108 7.18 -1.27 -13.61
CA TRP A 108 7.44 -1.80 -14.95
C TRP A 108 6.87 -3.20 -15.15
N GLU A 109 7.07 -4.11 -14.19
CA GLU A 109 6.45 -5.45 -14.23
C GLU A 109 4.93 -5.37 -14.33
N ALA A 110 4.30 -4.49 -13.53
CA ALA A 110 2.86 -4.27 -13.56
C ALA A 110 2.38 -3.70 -14.91
N HIS A 111 3.12 -2.75 -15.47
CA HIS A 111 2.83 -2.17 -16.78
C HIS A 111 2.90 -3.24 -17.90
N VAL A 112 3.98 -4.03 -17.95
CA VAL A 112 4.13 -5.12 -18.93
C VAL A 112 3.04 -6.16 -18.77
N ALA A 113 2.73 -6.56 -17.53
CA ALA A 113 1.66 -7.51 -17.26
C ALA A 113 0.28 -6.98 -17.68
N ALA A 114 0.04 -5.68 -17.55
CA ALA A 114 -1.19 -5.03 -18.01
C ALA A 114 -1.26 -4.97 -19.55
N SER A 115 -0.16 -4.61 -20.22
CA SER A 115 -0.07 -4.61 -21.69
C SER A 115 -0.36 -6.00 -22.28
N ASN A 116 0.22 -7.05 -21.71
CA ASN A 116 0.04 -8.42 -22.19
C ASN A 116 -1.39 -8.95 -21.99
N LYS A 117 -2.14 -8.44 -21.00
CA LYS A 117 -3.54 -8.81 -20.77
C LYS A 117 -4.52 -8.10 -21.72
N GLY A 118 -4.14 -6.96 -22.28
CA GLY A 118 -4.95 -6.21 -23.25
C GLY A 118 -4.97 -6.82 -24.66
N GLU A 119 -4.01 -7.67 -25.00
CA GLU A 119 -3.94 -8.36 -26.31
C GLU A 119 -4.73 -9.69 -26.37
N ALA A 120 -5.35 -10.13 -25.26
CA ALA A 120 -6.05 -11.42 -25.17
C ALA A 120 -7.59 -11.30 -25.09
N ALA A 121 -8.17 -10.13 -25.41
CA ALA A 121 -9.62 -9.88 -25.38
C ALA A 121 -10.17 -9.49 -26.75
#